data_AF-A0A351MDD6-F1
#
_entry.id   AF-A0A351MDD6-F1
#
_cell.length_a   1.000
_cell.length_b   1.000
_cell.length_c   1.000
_cell.angle_alpha   90.00
_cell.angle_beta   90.00
_cell.angle_gamma   90.00
#
_symmetry.space_group_name_H-M   'P 1'
#
loop_
_entity.id
_entity.type
_entity.pdbx_description
1 polymer ?
#
loop_
_entity_poly.entity_id
_entity_poly.type
_entity_poly.pdbx_seq_one_letter_code
_entity_poly.pdbx_strand_id
1 'polypeptide(L)' 'MAEIETTVSGVPCIVGVLDYEPYQPAFRGGPLDSARAPGGGCGVWAVLDRRGRPAPWLEAKLTDADVEAIEELVFGEME' A
#
# COMPACT_ATOMS: atom_id res chain seq x y z
N MET A 1 -6.22 -10.87 -0.48
CA MET A 1 -6.72 -9.53 -0.14
C MET A 1 -6.54 -9.39 1.36
N ALA A 2 -5.70 -8.44 1.77
CA ALA A 2 -5.37 -8.18 3.17
C ALA A 2 -6.18 -6.97 3.69
N GLU A 3 -6.51 -6.96 4.97
CA GLU A 3 -7.20 -5.86 5.63
C GLU A 3 -6.32 -5.38 6.78
N ILE A 4 -5.96 -4.10 6.79
CA ILE A 4 -5.05 -3.51 7.76
C ILE A 4 -5.80 -2.44 8.54
N GLU A 5 -5.91 -2.60 9.86
CA GLU A 5 -6.53 -1.59 10.72
C GLU A 5 -5.58 -0.39 10.88
N THR A 6 -6.09 0.83 10.62
CA THR A 6 -5.31 2.06 10.76
C THR A 6 -6.19 3.23 11.17
N THR A 7 -5.62 4.43 11.23
CA THR A 7 -6.31 5.66 11.58
C THR A 7 -5.93 6.77 10.61
N VAL A 8 -6.91 7.30 9.88
CA VAL A 8 -6.72 8.44 8.97
C VAL A 8 -7.31 9.69 9.61
N SER A 9 -6.52 10.76 9.76
CA SER A 9 -6.97 12.01 10.39
C SER A 9 -7.65 11.81 11.76
N GLY A 10 -7.20 10.83 12.55
CA GLY A 10 -7.77 10.50 13.86
C GLY A 10 -9.05 9.65 13.84
N VAL A 11 -9.50 9.19 12.67
CA VAL A 11 -10.65 8.29 12.52
C VAL A 11 -10.17 6.85 12.28
N PRO A 12 -10.56 5.88 13.12
CA PRO A 12 -10.27 4.47 12.89
C PRO A 12 -10.95 3.95 11.61
N CYS A 13 -10.15 3.32 10.74
CA CYS A 13 -10.56 2.78 9.45
C CYS A 13 -9.78 1.51 9.11
N ILE A 14 -10.14 0.86 8.01
CA ILE A 14 -9.46 -0.32 7.48
C ILE A 14 -8.91 0.04 6.09
N VAL A 15 -7.67 -0.29 5.81
CA VAL A 15 -7.10 -0.27 4.47
C VAL A 15 -7.24 -1.66 3.88
N GLY A 16 -8.07 -1.79 2.85
CA GLY A 16 -8.25 -3.03 2.11
C GLY A 16 -7.31 -3.09 0.91
N VAL A 17 -6.37 -4.03 0.92
CA VAL A 17 -5.45 -4.27 -0.21
C VAL A 17 -6.16 -5.09 -1.28
N LEU A 18 -6.43 -4.46 -2.42
CA LEU A 18 -7.13 -5.04 -3.56
C LEU A 18 -6.19 -5.83 -4.47
N ASP A 19 -5.01 -5.27 -4.73
CA ASP A 19 -3.96 -5.90 -5.51
C ASP A 19 -2.58 -5.44 -5.00
N TYR A 20 -1.58 -6.32 -5.08
CA TYR A 20 -0.23 -6.00 -4.61
C TYR A 20 0.80 -6.70 -5.49
N GLU A 21 1.72 -5.93 -6.04
CA GLU A 21 2.87 -6.45 -6.77
C GLU A 21 4.05 -6.62 -5.78
N PRO A 22 4.52 -7.85 -5.51
CA PRO A 22 5.60 -8.11 -4.57
C PRO A 22 6.89 -7.36 -4.94
N TYR A 23 7.64 -6.95 -3.92
CA TYR A 23 8.90 -6.26 -4.14
C TYR A 23 9.93 -7.17 -4.80
N GLN A 24 10.44 -6.72 -5.94
CA GLN A 24 11.57 -7.35 -6.61
C GLN A 24 12.83 -6.52 -6.37
N PRO A 25 13.83 -7.08 -5.65
CA PRO A 25 15.08 -6.39 -5.45
C PRO A 25 15.84 -6.23 -6.77
N ALA A 26 16.64 -5.18 -6.84
CA ALA A 26 17.52 -4.96 -7.97
C ALA A 26 18.50 -6.13 -8.10
N PHE A 27 18.63 -6.68 -9.31
CA PHE A 27 19.62 -7.71 -9.59
C PHE A 27 20.81 -7.08 -10.33
N ARG A 28 22.00 -7.19 -9.74
CA ARG A 28 23.27 -6.70 -10.32
C ARG A 28 24.35 -7.77 -10.45
N GLY A 29 24.01 -9.05 -10.19
CA GLY A 29 24.96 -10.14 -10.05
C GLY A 29 25.40 -10.84 -11.36
N GLY A 30 25.22 -10.21 -12.53
CA GLY A 30 25.49 -10.84 -13.82
C GLY A 30 26.03 -9.88 -14.88
N PRO A 31 26.16 -10.33 -16.15
CA PRO A 31 26.48 -9.47 -17.29
C PRO A 31 25.59 -8.23 -17.35
N LEU A 32 26.07 -7.13 -17.96
CA LEU A 32 25.32 -5.86 -18.04
C LEU A 32 23.87 -6.05 -18.55
N ASP A 33 23.65 -6.97 -19.49
CA ASP A 33 22.31 -7.29 -20.05
C ASP A 33 21.35 -7.99 -19.08
N SER A 34 21.85 -8.48 -17.95
CA SER A 34 21.05 -9.13 -16.91
C SER A 34 20.76 -8.22 -15.72
N ALA A 35 21.27 -6.98 -15.73
CA ALA A 35 20.96 -6.00 -14.70
C ALA A 35 19.46 -5.67 -14.71
N ARG A 36 18.78 -5.90 -13.58
CA ARG A 36 17.36 -5.56 -13.40
C ARG A 36 17.22 -4.44 -12.38
N ALA A 37 16.48 -3.41 -12.74
CA ALA A 37 16.05 -2.39 -11.80
C ALA A 37 15.15 -3.01 -10.71
N PRO A 38 15.13 -2.43 -9.49
CA PRO A 38 14.12 -2.83 -8.52
C PRO A 38 12.73 -2.47 -9.06
N GLY A 39 11.73 -3.26 -8.71
CA GLY A 39 10.34 -3.05 -9.14
C GLY A 39 9.37 -3.67 -8.15
N GLY A 40 8.07 -3.44 -8.36
CA GLY A 40 7.04 -3.86 -7.40
C GLY A 40 7.15 -3.10 -6.08
N GLY A 41 6.61 -3.69 -5.01
CA GLY A 41 6.46 -3.03 -3.72
C GLY A 41 5.33 -2.00 -3.71
N CYS A 42 4.42 -2.08 -4.66
CA CYS A 42 3.30 -1.17 -4.81
C CYS A 42 2.02 -1.96 -5.09
N GLY A 43 0.89 -1.37 -4.75
CA GLY A 43 -0.40 -2.05 -4.85
C GLY A 43 -1.56 -1.08 -4.92
N VAL A 44 -2.72 -1.62 -5.25
CA VAL A 44 -3.99 -0.91 -5.23
C VAL A 44 -4.67 -1.21 -3.90
N TRP A 45 -5.07 -0.15 -3.19
CA TRP A 45 -5.77 -0.23 -1.92
C TRP A 45 -6.95 0.72 -1.88
N ALA A 46 -7.88 0.47 -0.96
CA ALA A 46 -9.06 1.29 -0.73
C ALA A 46 -9.27 1.55 0.77
N VAL A 47 -9.82 2.71 1.12
CA VAL A 47 -10.15 3.03 2.51
C VAL A 47 -11.57 2.58 2.82
N LEU A 48 -11.70 1.73 3.82
CA LEU A 48 -12.94 1.14 4.30
C LEU A 48 -13.25 1.65 5.71
N ASP A 49 -14.53 1.73 6.04
CA ASP A 49 -14.95 1.91 7.44
C ASP A 49 -14.56 0.68 8.28
N ARG A 50 -14.68 0.78 9.60
CA ARG A 50 -14.45 -0.34 10.54
C ARG A 50 -15.33 -1.60 10.32
N ARG A 51 -16.24 -1.57 9.34
CA ARG A 51 -17.13 -2.67 8.95
C ARG A 51 -16.80 -3.17 7.55
N GLY A 52 -15.67 -2.75 6.95
CA GLY A 52 -15.24 -3.17 5.62
C GLY A 52 -16.03 -2.53 4.47
N ARG A 53 -16.78 -1.46 4.71
CA ARG A 53 -17.56 -0.79 3.66
C ARG A 53 -16.78 0.39 3.10
N PRO A 54 -16.88 0.68 1.78
CA PRO A 54 -16.21 1.83 1.18
C PRO A 54 -16.51 3.11 1.93
N ALA A 55 -15.48 3.90 2.22
CA ALA A 55 -15.59 5.17 2.93
C ALA A 55 -15.13 6.36 2.07
N PRO A 56 -15.89 6.78 1.04
CA PRO A 56 -15.50 7.89 0.15
C PRO A 56 -15.26 9.21 0.90
N TRP A 57 -15.94 9.40 2.03
CA TRP A 57 -15.79 10.57 2.88
C TRP A 57 -14.46 10.61 3.64
N LEU A 58 -13.81 9.45 3.86
CA LEU A 58 -12.46 9.35 4.41
C LEU A 58 -11.42 9.52 3.31
N GLU A 59 -11.65 8.93 2.14
CA GLU A 59 -10.79 9.12 0.97
C GLU A 59 -10.68 10.60 0.59
N ALA A 60 -11.79 11.34 0.64
CA ALA A 60 -11.81 12.78 0.41
C ALA A 60 -11.06 13.62 1.46
N LYS A 61 -10.65 13.02 2.59
CA LYS A 61 -9.89 13.66 3.67
C LYS A 61 -8.41 13.30 3.64
N LEU A 62 -8.00 12.34 2.80
CA LEU A 62 -6.61 11.94 2.69
C LEU A 62 -5.76 13.13 2.23
N THR A 63 -4.67 13.35 2.94
CA THR A 63 -3.58 14.20 2.50
C THR A 63 -2.49 13.34 1.84
N ASP A 64 -1.59 13.96 1.09
CA ASP A 64 -0.44 13.25 0.50
C ASP A 64 0.39 12.52 1.58
N ALA A 65 0.48 13.10 2.78
CA ALA A 65 1.15 12.47 3.91
C ALA A 65 0.39 11.25 4.47
N ASP A 66 -0.95 11.26 4.46
CA ASP A 66 -1.74 10.08 4.82
C ASP A 66 -1.57 8.97 3.77
N VAL A 67 -1.50 9.34 2.49
CA VAL A 67 -1.27 8.40 1.39
C VAL A 67 0.10 7.73 1.54
N GLU A 68 1.16 8.50 1.75
CA GLU A 68 2.52 7.96 1.96
C GLU A 68 2.58 7.04 3.18
N ALA A 69 1.95 7.42 4.30
CA ALA A 69 1.88 6.59 5.49
C ALA A 69 1.09 5.27 5.26
N ILE A 70 0.02 5.31 4.46
CA ILE A 70 -0.73 4.11 4.08
C ILE A 70 0.10 3.23 3.15
N GLU A 71 0.83 3.80 2.20
CA GLU A 71 1.70 3.04 1.30
C GLU A 71 2.81 2.31 2.07
N GLU A 72 3.46 2.98 3.03
CA GLU A 72 4.45 2.34 3.91
C GLU A 72 3.82 1.22 4.76
N LEU A 73 2.62 1.45 5.30
CA LEU A 73 1.88 0.45 6.07
C LEU A 73 1.53 -0.78 5.23
N VAL A 74 1.02 -0.56 4.01
CA VAL A 74 0.70 -1.64 3.07
C VAL A 74 1.96 -2.40 2.68
N PHE A 75 3.06 -1.70 2.39
CA PHE A 75 4.33 -2.33 2.08
C PHE A 75 4.82 -3.20 3.23
N GLY A 76 4.82 -2.70 4.47
CA GLY A 76 5.29 -3.42 5.64
C GLY A 76 4.44 -4.62 6.07
N GLU A 77 3.15 -4.65 5.70
CA GLU A 77 2.29 -5.82 5.96
C GLU A 77 2.33 -6.88 4.85
N MET A 78 2.70 -6.48 3.62
CA MET A 78 2.68 -7.37 2.46
C MET A 78 4.05 -8.00 2.14
N GLU A 79 5.14 -7.50 2.71
CA GLU A 79 6.52 -8.01 2.60
C GLU A 79 7.10 -8.40 3.97
#